data_AF-A0A929MQ16-F1
#
_entry.id   AF-A0A929MQ16-F1
#
_cell.length_a   1.000
_cell.length_b   1.000
_cell.length_c   1.000
_cell.angle_alpha   90.00
_cell.angle_beta   90.00
_cell.angle_gamma   90.00
#
_symmetry.space_group_name_H-M   'P 1'
#
loop_
_entity.id
_entity.type
_entity.pdbx_description
1 polymer ?
#
loop_
_entity_poly.entity_id
_entity_poly.type
_entity_poly.pdbx_seq_one_letter_code
_entity_poly.pdbx_strand_id
1 'polypeptide(L)'
;MAKFTVDIESSQRLADAMAKIPDKSERLINEVLKSKGSKEVMESIIGFMPESERKKTHAKDSSPLKAKLFNLGFDIQSKSPFGYLVFPNDGRGKHNPHAREFFEKGLEDRKESIMDAMLDALIKASQEALAG
;
A
#
# COMPACT_ATOMS: atom_id res chain seq x y z
N MET A 1 1.97 -8.96 7.04
CA MET A 1 1.25 -8.59 5.79
C MET A 1 0.73 -7.18 5.99
N ALA A 2 0.49 -6.41 4.94
CA ALA A 2 -0.09 -5.08 5.07
C ALA A 2 -1.39 -5.03 4.28
N LYS A 3 -2.46 -4.51 4.89
CA LYS A 3 -3.76 -4.35 4.24
C LYS A 3 -4.13 -2.88 4.24
N PHE A 4 -4.43 -2.34 3.06
CA PHE A 4 -5.00 -1.03 2.89
C PHE A 4 -6.45 -1.17 2.43
N THR A 5 -7.34 -0.40 3.03
CA THR A 5 -8.73 -0.27 2.60
C THR A 5 -9.09 1.20 2.69
N VAL A 6 -9.75 1.70 1.66
CA VAL A 6 -10.22 3.08 1.63
C VAL A 6 -11.32 3.22 2.66
N ASP A 7 -11.08 4.09 3.65
CA ASP A 7 -12.06 4.45 4.65
C ASP A 7 -12.77 5.74 4.21
N ILE A 8 -13.93 5.55 3.58
CA ILE A 8 -14.77 6.66 3.11
C ILE A 8 -15.47 7.32 4.30
N GLU A 9 -15.87 6.53 5.30
CA GLU A 9 -16.61 7.02 6.46
C GLU A 9 -15.75 7.96 7.32
N SER A 10 -14.45 7.67 7.42
CA SER A 10 -13.52 8.52 8.16
C SER A 10 -13.08 9.78 7.40
N SER A 11 -13.47 9.96 6.13
CA SER A 11 -12.96 11.04 5.28
C SER A 11 -14.06 11.77 4.52
N GLN A 12 -14.55 12.86 5.12
CA GLN A 12 -15.53 13.76 4.50
C GLN A 12 -15.05 14.27 3.13
N ARG A 13 -13.76 14.63 3.02
CA ARG A 13 -13.19 15.14 1.76
C ARG A 13 -13.29 14.11 0.63
N LEU A 14 -13.05 12.84 0.96
CA LEU A 14 -13.12 11.77 -0.02
C LEU A 14 -14.57 11.53 -0.43
N ALA A 15 -15.48 11.44 0.54
CA ALA A 15 -16.92 11.32 0.28
C ALA A 15 -17.44 12.46 -0.63
N ASP A 16 -17.09 13.71 -0.31
CA ASP A 16 -17.48 14.89 -1.09
C ASP A 16 -16.93 14.85 -2.52
N ALA A 17 -15.67 14.42 -2.69
CA ALA A 17 -15.05 14.31 -4.01
C ALA A 17 -15.67 13.18 -4.85
N MET A 18 -15.98 12.04 -4.23
CA MET A 18 -16.66 10.92 -4.89
C MET A 18 -18.09 11.30 -5.32
N ALA A 19 -18.82 12.04 -4.48
CA ALA A 19 -20.19 12.46 -4.74
C ALA A 19 -20.33 13.38 -5.98
N LYS A 20 -19.26 14.06 -6.39
CA LYS A 20 -19.25 14.88 -7.61
C LYS A 20 -19.18 14.05 -8.89
N ILE A 21 -18.67 12.83 -8.82
CA ILE A 21 -18.47 11.94 -9.96
C ILE A 21 -18.81 10.48 -9.60
N PRO A 22 -20.04 10.20 -9.13
CA PRO A 22 -20.39 8.92 -8.53
C PRO A 22 -20.08 7.73 -9.46
N ASP A 23 -20.40 7.86 -10.76
CA ASP A 23 -20.22 6.81 -11.77
C ASP A 23 -18.75 6.48 -12.09
N LYS A 24 -17.81 7.38 -11.78
CA LYS A 24 -16.38 7.25 -12.12
C LYS A 24 -15.49 7.08 -10.90
N SER A 25 -15.96 7.49 -9.73
CA SER A 25 -15.19 7.58 -8.48
C SER A 25 -14.51 6.26 -8.08
N GLU A 26 -15.27 5.17 -8.02
CA GLU A 26 -14.76 3.84 -7.63
C GLU A 26 -13.66 3.35 -8.59
N ARG A 27 -13.89 3.50 -9.90
CA ARG A 27 -12.92 3.09 -10.92
C ARG A 27 -11.61 3.86 -10.77
N LEU A 28 -11.69 5.19 -10.61
CA LEU A 28 -10.52 6.05 -10.45
C LEU A 28 -9.72 5.69 -9.20
N ILE A 29 -10.40 5.46 -8.08
CA ILE A 29 -9.76 5.01 -6.84
C ILE A 29 -9.01 3.69 -7.07
N ASN A 30 -9.66 2.69 -7.65
CA ASN A 30 -9.05 1.40 -7.93
C ASN A 30 -7.83 1.51 -8.87
N GLU A 31 -7.89 2.41 -9.85
CA GLU A 31 -6.77 2.71 -10.75
C GLU A 31 -5.58 3.35 -9.99
N VAL A 32 -5.84 4.31 -9.09
CA VAL A 32 -4.80 4.92 -8.23
C VAL A 32 -4.17 3.88 -7.29
N LEU A 33 -4.99 3.06 -6.63
CA LEU A 33 -4.51 2.00 -5.74
C LEU A 33 -3.65 0.98 -6.47
N LYS A 34 -4.04 0.61 -7.70
CA LYS A 34 -3.27 -0.32 -8.54
C LYS A 34 -1.97 0.28 -9.06
N SER A 35 -2.03 1.50 -9.59
CA SER A 35 -0.91 2.08 -10.35
C SER A 35 0.16 2.72 -9.46
N LYS A 36 -0.27 3.33 -8.35
CA LYS A 36 0.57 4.08 -7.42
C LYS A 36 0.57 3.42 -6.04
N GLY A 37 -0.58 3.33 -5.37
CA GLY A 37 -0.63 3.02 -3.93
C GLY A 37 0.00 1.68 -3.56
N SER A 38 -0.38 0.59 -4.22
CA SER A 38 0.18 -0.74 -3.94
C SER A 38 1.67 -0.85 -4.28
N LYS A 39 2.17 -0.08 -5.26
CA LYS A 39 3.59 -0.05 -5.61
C LYS A 39 4.40 0.72 -4.58
N GLU A 40 3.96 1.92 -4.23
CA GLU A 40 4.65 2.77 -3.26
C GLU A 40 4.74 2.11 -1.88
N VAL A 41 3.66 1.46 -1.44
CA VAL A 41 3.67 0.68 -0.18
C VAL A 41 4.64 -0.49 -0.30
N MET A 42 4.63 -1.23 -1.40
CA MET A 42 5.55 -2.35 -1.59
C MET A 42 7.02 -1.89 -1.55
N GLU A 43 7.34 -0.79 -2.21
CA GLU A 43 8.68 -0.18 -2.19
C GLU A 43 9.07 0.32 -0.79
N SER A 44 8.14 0.97 -0.07
CA SER A 44 8.39 1.42 1.30
C SER A 44 8.63 0.25 2.26
N ILE A 45 7.82 -0.82 2.18
CA ILE A 45 8.02 -2.05 2.95
C ILE A 45 9.41 -2.63 2.68
N ILE A 46 9.82 -2.73 1.41
CA ILE A 46 11.16 -3.20 1.01
C ILE A 46 12.25 -2.28 1.58
N GLY A 47 12.01 -0.97 1.63
CA GLY A 47 12.89 0.02 2.25
C GLY A 47 13.16 -0.28 3.73
N PHE A 48 12.13 -0.62 4.50
CA PHE A 48 12.21 -0.99 5.92
C PHE A 48 12.68 -2.43 6.16
N MET A 49 12.78 -3.26 5.12
CA MET A 49 13.28 -4.62 5.28
C MET A 49 14.74 -4.60 5.75
N PRO A 50 15.08 -5.42 6.75
CA PRO A 50 16.43 -5.48 7.25
C PRO A 50 17.36 -6.23 6.31
N GLU A 51 18.60 -5.78 6.26
CA GLU A 51 19.68 -6.41 5.52
C GLU A 51 20.73 -6.96 6.49
N SER A 52 21.35 -8.08 6.15
CA SER A 52 22.44 -8.65 6.95
C SER A 52 23.75 -8.45 6.23
N GLU A 53 24.85 -8.21 6.95
CA GLU A 53 26.19 -8.01 6.34
C GLU A 53 26.78 -9.25 5.64
N ARG A 54 26.05 -10.37 5.61
CA ARG A 54 26.48 -11.61 4.96
C ARG A 54 26.42 -11.47 3.45
N LYS A 55 27.47 -11.88 2.75
CA LYS A 55 27.53 -11.96 1.27
C LYS A 55 26.56 -13.02 0.73
N LYS A 56 25.28 -12.68 0.59
CA LYS A 56 24.21 -13.52 0.02
C LYS A 56 23.21 -12.61 -0.70
N THR A 57 22.44 -13.14 -1.66
CA THR A 57 21.33 -12.40 -2.25
C THR A 57 20.27 -12.11 -1.19
N HIS A 58 19.94 -10.84 -0.98
CA HIS A 58 18.93 -10.44 -0.02
C HIS A 58 17.52 -10.52 -0.62
N ALA A 59 16.55 -10.75 0.25
CA ALA A 59 15.15 -10.72 -0.15
C ALA A 59 14.77 -9.36 -0.73
N LYS A 60 15.34 -8.27 -0.18
CA LYS A 60 15.16 -6.88 -0.61
C LYS A 60 15.39 -6.71 -2.12
N ASP A 61 16.38 -7.41 -2.67
CA ASP A 61 16.78 -7.32 -4.08
C ASP A 61 16.05 -8.30 -5.00
N SER A 62 15.23 -9.19 -4.42
CA SER A 62 14.63 -10.33 -5.14
C SER A 62 13.13 -10.14 -5.42
N SER A 63 12.62 -8.92 -5.34
CA SER A 63 11.19 -8.61 -5.49
C SER A 63 10.30 -9.52 -4.62
N PRO A 64 10.43 -9.47 -3.27
CA PRO A 64 9.94 -10.52 -2.40
C PRO A 64 8.44 -10.46 -2.13
N LEU A 65 7.79 -9.36 -2.53
CA LEU A 65 6.40 -9.03 -2.23
C LEU A 65 5.52 -9.13 -3.48
N LYS A 66 4.22 -9.26 -3.25
CA LYS A 66 3.17 -9.17 -4.26
C LYS A 66 1.97 -8.42 -3.69
N ALA A 67 1.30 -7.67 -4.57
CA ALA A 67 0.02 -7.05 -4.26
C ALA A 67 -1.15 -7.94 -4.67
N LYS A 68 -2.20 -7.98 -3.85
CA LYS A 68 -3.51 -8.55 -4.18
C LYS A 68 -4.53 -7.43 -4.11
N LEU A 69 -4.99 -6.98 -5.27
CA LEU A 69 -5.98 -5.91 -5.39
C LEU A 69 -7.39 -6.45 -5.13
N PHE A 70 -8.23 -5.63 -4.53
CA PHE A 70 -9.68 -5.85 -4.40
C PHE A 70 -10.40 -4.50 -4.47
N ASN A 71 -11.73 -4.50 -4.46
CA ASN A 71 -12.46 -3.24 -4.58
C ASN A 71 -12.11 -2.30 -3.41
N LEU A 72 -11.67 -1.09 -3.74
CA LEU A 72 -11.31 -0.04 -2.78
C LEU A 72 -10.21 -0.46 -1.79
N GLY A 73 -9.29 -1.34 -2.22
CA GLY A 73 -8.17 -1.71 -1.36
C GLY A 73 -7.18 -2.70 -1.98
N PHE A 74 -6.18 -3.05 -1.19
CA PHE A 74 -5.18 -4.03 -1.56
C PHE A 74 -4.51 -4.66 -0.33
N ASP A 75 -4.01 -5.88 -0.52
CA ASP A 75 -3.12 -6.55 0.42
C ASP A 75 -1.71 -6.64 -0.18
N ILE A 76 -0.68 -6.29 0.60
CA ILE A 76 0.71 -6.60 0.32
C ILE A 76 1.15 -7.79 1.18
N GLN A 77 1.63 -8.83 0.52
CA GLN A 77 2.07 -10.07 1.15
C GLN A 77 3.35 -10.58 0.51
N SER A 78 4.10 -11.41 1.23
CA SER A 78 5.27 -12.07 0.66
C SER A 78 4.86 -13.08 -0.42
N LYS A 79 5.71 -13.24 -1.44
CA LYS A 79 5.62 -14.37 -2.36
C LYS A 79 6.00 -15.65 -1.61
N SER A 80 5.54 -16.80 -2.10
CA SER A 80 5.75 -18.10 -1.43
C SER A 80 7.21 -18.38 -1.01
N PRO A 81 8.25 -18.10 -1.84
CA PRO A 81 9.64 -18.32 -1.43
C PRO A 81 10.09 -17.43 -0.26
N PHE A 82 9.42 -16.31 -0.05
CA PHE A 82 9.71 -15.32 1.00
C PHE A 82 8.70 -15.38 2.16
N GLY A 83 7.96 -16.49 2.29
CA GLY A 83 7.03 -16.70 3.40
C GLY A 83 7.66 -16.53 4.78
N TYR A 84 8.96 -16.81 4.89
CA TYR A 84 9.74 -16.62 6.12
C TYR A 84 9.83 -15.17 6.60
N LEU A 85 9.48 -14.16 5.77
CA LEU A 85 9.50 -12.75 6.17
C LEU A 85 8.56 -12.41 7.33
N VAL A 86 7.56 -13.26 7.63
CA VAL A 86 6.73 -13.12 8.83
C VAL A 86 7.55 -13.18 10.13
N PHE A 87 8.60 -14.01 10.17
CA PHE A 87 9.42 -14.18 11.37
C PHE A 87 10.19 -12.90 11.74
N PRO A 88 11.00 -12.29 10.85
CA PRO A 88 11.66 -11.02 11.14
C PRO A 88 10.69 -9.84 11.22
N ASN A 89 9.50 -9.90 10.61
CA ASN A 89 8.49 -8.84 10.78
C ASN A 89 7.97 -8.83 12.22
N ASP A 90 7.49 -9.98 12.68
CA ASP A 90 6.76 -10.12 13.94
C ASP A 90 7.69 -10.41 15.14
N GLY A 91 9.00 -10.52 14.93
CA GLY A 91 9.95 -10.88 15.98
C GLY A 91 9.74 -12.30 16.51
N ARG A 92 9.31 -13.24 15.65
CA ARG A 92 9.05 -14.62 16.07
C ARG A 92 10.32 -15.46 16.00
N GLY A 93 10.64 -16.14 17.10
CA GLY A 93 11.67 -17.18 17.19
C GLY A 93 12.80 -16.88 18.17
N LYS A 94 13.54 -17.92 18.55
CA LYS A 94 14.55 -17.88 19.62
C LYS A 94 15.73 -16.93 19.34
N HIS A 95 16.07 -16.72 18.06
CA HIS A 95 17.30 -16.02 17.66
C HIS A 95 17.08 -14.59 17.15
N ASN A 96 15.83 -14.16 16.98
CA ASN A 96 15.51 -12.78 16.59
C ASN A 96 14.12 -12.39 17.13
N PRO A 97 14.01 -12.14 18.45
CA PRO A 97 12.73 -11.85 19.11
C PRO A 97 12.23 -10.43 18.86
N HIS A 98 13.02 -9.58 18.18
CA HIS A 98 12.68 -8.17 17.98
C HIS A 98 11.82 -8.01 16.72
N ALA A 99 10.57 -7.58 16.94
CA ALA A 99 9.67 -7.22 15.85
C ALA A 99 10.23 -6.01 15.10
N ARG A 100 10.26 -6.11 13.76
CA ARG A 100 10.71 -5.03 12.88
C ARG A 100 9.54 -4.29 12.23
N GLU A 101 8.40 -4.96 12.09
CA GLU A 101 7.12 -4.36 11.66
C GLU A 101 7.25 -3.60 10.34
N PHE A 102 8.08 -4.10 9.42
CA PHE A 102 8.37 -3.42 8.16
C PHE A 102 7.17 -3.41 7.22
N PHE A 103 6.24 -4.37 7.35
CA PHE A 103 4.96 -4.32 6.63
C PHE A 103 4.10 -3.15 7.10
N GLU A 104 3.97 -3.00 8.41
CA GLU A 104 3.14 -1.97 9.06
C GLU A 104 3.74 -0.58 8.83
N LYS A 105 5.06 -0.43 9.06
CA LYS A 105 5.79 0.82 8.84
C LYS A 105 5.73 1.28 7.40
N GLY A 106 5.95 0.37 6.44
CA GLY A 106 5.92 0.72 5.02
C GLY A 106 4.53 1.13 4.53
N LEU A 107 3.46 0.56 5.12
CA LEU A 107 2.10 1.01 4.83
C LEU A 107 1.82 2.39 5.44
N GLU A 108 2.14 2.58 6.72
CA GLU A 108 1.86 3.82 7.43
C GLU A 108 2.61 5.01 6.80
N ASP A 109 3.87 4.81 6.41
CA ASP A 109 4.73 5.80 5.74
C ASP A 109 4.20 6.27 4.36
N ARG A 110 3.25 5.53 3.76
CA ARG A 110 2.65 5.88 2.46
C ARG A 110 1.15 6.15 2.54
N LYS A 111 0.54 5.96 3.69
CA LYS A 111 -0.92 6.07 3.86
C LYS A 111 -1.45 7.43 3.45
N GLU A 112 -0.82 8.51 3.92
CA GLU A 112 -1.21 9.89 3.58
C GLU A 112 -1.00 10.19 2.08
N SER A 113 0.16 9.83 1.51
CA SER A 113 0.45 9.98 0.07
C SER A 113 -0.60 9.29 -0.82
N ILE A 114 -1.07 8.10 -0.41
CA ILE A 114 -2.11 7.36 -1.14
C ILE A 114 -3.45 8.09 -1.05
N MET A 115 -3.81 8.58 0.14
CA MET A 115 -5.05 9.35 0.35
C MET A 115 -5.06 10.62 -0.50
N ASP A 116 -3.96 11.37 -0.51
CA ASP A 116 -3.82 12.58 -1.31
C ASP A 116 -3.90 12.27 -2.80
N ALA A 117 -3.23 11.21 -3.27
CA ALA A 117 -3.30 10.79 -4.66
C ALA A 117 -4.72 10.41 -5.11
N MET A 118 -5.52 9.79 -4.24
CA MET A 118 -6.93 9.50 -4.53
C MET A 118 -7.77 10.77 -4.59
N LEU A 119 -7.59 11.68 -3.62
CA LEU A 119 -8.29 12.96 -3.60
C LEU A 119 -7.97 13.80 -4.84
N ASP A 120 -6.70 13.91 -5.21
CA ASP A 120 -6.24 14.63 -6.39
C ASP A 120 -6.86 14.07 -7.67
N ALA A 121 -6.88 12.73 -7.82
CA ALA A 121 -7.47 12.08 -8.97
C ALA A 121 -8.98 12.36 -9.08
N LEU A 122 -9.71 12.31 -7.96
CA LEU A 122 -11.14 12.60 -7.93
C LEU A 122 -11.43 14.08 -8.21
N ILE A 123 -10.68 15.00 -7.60
CA ILE A 123 -10.83 16.44 -7.80
C ILE A 123 -10.57 16.78 -9.26
N LYS A 124 -9.48 16.29 -9.84
CA LYS A 124 -9.14 16.50 -11.25
C LYS A 124 -10.26 16.01 -12.17
N ALA A 125 -10.73 14.79 -11.97
CA ALA A 125 -11.82 14.23 -12.77
C ALA A 125 -13.15 15.01 -12.60
N SER A 126 -13.43 15.55 -11.41
CA SER A 126 -14.60 16.40 -11.18
C SER A 126 -14.51 17.74 -11.92
N GLN A 127 -13.32 18.34 -11.98
CA GLN A 127 -13.09 19.59 -12.72
C GLN A 127 -13.24 19.37 -14.23
N GLU A 128 -12.69 18.27 -14.75
CA GLU A 128 -12.82 17.90 -16.16
C GLU A 128 -14.30 17.66 -16.55
N ALA A 129 -15.10 17.07 -15.65
CA ALA A 129 -16.53 16.84 -15.89
C ALA A 129 -17.38 18.13 -15.87
N LEU A 130 -16.94 19.19 -15.20
CA LEU A 130 -17.63 20.48 -15.16
C LEU A 130 -17.23 21.42 -16.31
N ALA A 131 -16.09 21.15 -16.95
CA ALA A 131 -15.55 21.96 -18.04
C ALA A 131 -16.02 21.50 -19.43
N GLY A 132 -16.65 20.32 -19.53
CA GLY A 132 -17.22 19.77 -20.77
C GLY A 132 -18.73 19.79 -20.74
#